data_AF-A0A841YWF5-F1
#
_entry.id   AF-A0A841YWF5-F1
#
_cell.length_a   1.000
_cell.length_b   1.000
_cell.length_c   1.000
_cell.angle_alpha   90.00
_cell.angle_beta   90.00
_cell.angle_gamma   90.00
#
_symmetry.space_group_name_H-M   'P 1'
#
loop_
_entity.id
_entity.type
_entity.pdbx_description
1 polymer ?
#
loop_
_entity_poly.entity_id
_entity_poly.type
_entity_poly.pdbx_seq_one_letter_code
_entity_poly.pdbx_strand_id
1 'polypeptide(L)'
;MGTIVKRLDYLNKKGFVIGSEGGNDYAASDIAFAHGLETPVIKWDDPDMRENEDSPYFIGKYASMDGSIPTRYSKIVPIKEEYKPIYTSPVYSIPLFKLVYNRSVITTHHWEWDSYKIKGQTGERRLKEYLYNTPPLFHLDEANWKLHQADITANMKNWTPFQQEALRHEMTNFQTLDTDRLVQKTEFGSDLQVIANFSSKDFQSEKLTIPAHSALISNNGKITMISTDNLD
;
A
#
# COMPACT_ATOMS: atom_id res chain seq x y z
N MET A 1 27.31 6.93 -2.88
CA MET A 1 26.45 7.57 -1.85
C MET A 1 26.53 9.10 -1.87
N GLY A 2 27.69 9.71 -1.58
CA GLY A 2 27.78 11.17 -1.33
C GLY A 2 27.29 12.09 -2.45
N THR A 3 27.44 11.72 -3.72
CA THR A 3 26.95 12.53 -4.86
C THR A 3 25.42 12.52 -4.97
N ILE A 4 24.76 11.41 -4.62
CA ILE A 4 23.30 11.30 -4.65
C ILE A 4 22.70 12.20 -3.57
N VAL A 5 23.18 12.08 -2.33
CA VAL A 5 22.72 12.90 -1.20
C VAL A 5 22.90 14.39 -1.48
N LYS A 6 24.05 14.81 -2.05
CA LYS A 6 24.28 16.20 -2.46
C LYS A 6 23.25 16.72 -3.47
N ARG A 7 22.76 15.87 -4.38
CA ARG A 7 21.73 16.26 -5.35
C ARG A 7 20.37 16.43 -4.68
N LEU A 8 20.02 15.53 -3.76
CA LEU A 8 18.77 15.61 -3.00
C LEU A 8 18.77 16.86 -2.11
N ASP A 9 19.85 17.08 -1.34
CA ASP A 9 20.04 18.28 -0.51
C ASP A 9 19.94 19.58 -1.33
N TYR A 10 20.54 19.62 -2.52
CA TYR A 10 20.42 20.78 -3.42
C TYR A 10 18.96 21.09 -3.79
N LEU A 11 18.18 20.07 -4.16
CA LEU A 11 16.77 20.24 -4.50
C LEU A 11 15.95 20.63 -3.27
N ASN A 12 16.28 20.08 -2.10
CA ASN A 12 15.57 20.34 -0.84
C ASN A 12 15.78 21.80 -0.42
N LYS A 13 17.02 22.30 -0.53
CA LYS A 13 17.35 23.73 -0.32
C LYS A 13 16.66 24.69 -1.27
N LYS A 14 16.13 24.21 -2.39
CA LYS A 14 15.29 24.99 -3.32
C LYS A 14 13.80 24.94 -2.97
N GLY A 15 13.40 24.19 -1.94
CA GLY A 15 12.02 24.07 -1.48
C GLY A 15 11.19 23.04 -2.24
N PHE A 16 11.83 22.12 -2.98
CA PHE A 16 11.11 21.06 -3.68
C PHE A 16 10.77 19.89 -2.76
N VAL A 17 9.61 19.25 -3.01
CA VAL A 17 9.25 17.95 -2.42
C VAL A 17 9.90 16.85 -3.23
N ILE A 18 10.72 16.01 -2.60
CA ILE A 18 11.58 15.05 -3.29
C ILE A 18 11.10 13.62 -3.04
N GLY A 19 11.06 12.84 -4.12
CA GLY A 19 10.79 11.41 -4.09
C GLY A 19 11.95 10.58 -4.62
N SER A 20 12.01 9.31 -4.24
CA SER A 20 12.97 8.35 -4.80
C SER A 20 12.40 6.92 -4.87
N GLU A 21 13.11 6.03 -5.56
CA GLU A 21 12.81 4.60 -5.56
C GLU A 21 13.55 3.89 -4.40
N GLY A 22 12.88 2.96 -3.71
CA GLY A 22 13.47 2.08 -2.71
C GLY A 22 13.77 2.72 -1.35
N GLY A 23 13.81 4.05 -1.24
CA GLY A 23 13.73 4.81 0.02
C GLY A 23 14.73 4.39 1.09
N ASN A 24 15.94 4.03 0.68
CA ASN A 24 17.01 3.64 1.62
C ASN A 24 17.20 4.68 2.73
N ASP A 25 17.47 4.21 3.94
CA ASP A 25 17.53 5.01 5.17
C ASP A 25 18.49 6.21 5.11
N TYR A 26 19.62 6.08 4.43
CA TYR A 26 20.59 7.17 4.25
C TYR A 26 20.03 8.38 3.49
N ALA A 27 18.90 8.24 2.79
CA ALA A 27 18.24 9.31 2.07
C ALA A 27 17.03 9.88 2.84
N ALA A 28 16.68 9.31 3.99
CA ALA A 28 15.46 9.67 4.75
C ALA A 28 15.45 11.13 5.23
N SER A 29 16.62 11.77 5.37
CA SER A 29 16.75 13.19 5.69
C SER A 29 16.39 14.13 4.53
N ASP A 30 16.41 13.62 3.30
CA ASP A 30 16.37 14.45 2.09
C ASP A 30 15.20 14.10 1.16
N ILE A 31 14.38 13.09 1.49
CA ILE A 31 13.22 12.68 0.71
C ILE A 31 11.94 12.78 1.54
N ALA A 32 10.87 13.25 0.91
CA ALA A 32 9.54 13.28 1.50
C ALA A 32 8.78 11.96 1.27
N PHE A 33 9.06 11.28 0.15
CA PHE A 33 8.42 10.00 -0.16
C PHE A 33 9.34 9.04 -0.91
N ALA A 34 9.01 7.75 -0.86
CA ALA A 34 9.69 6.71 -1.60
C ALA A 34 8.74 5.65 -2.13
N HIS A 35 8.87 5.29 -3.41
CA HIS A 35 8.07 4.22 -4.01
C HIS A 35 8.83 2.89 -4.04
N GLY A 36 8.10 1.79 -3.89
CA GLY A 36 8.63 0.43 -4.05
C GLY A 36 9.01 -0.30 -2.78
N LEU A 37 8.82 0.28 -1.59
CA LEU A 37 9.07 -0.44 -0.32
C LEU A 37 7.89 -1.32 0.08
N GLU A 38 6.66 -0.84 -0.17
CA GLU A 38 5.44 -1.50 0.32
C GLU A 38 5.05 -2.72 -0.50
N THR A 39 5.27 -2.61 -1.80
CA THR A 39 5.28 -3.74 -2.74
C THR A 39 6.37 -3.44 -3.73
N PRO A 40 7.52 -4.15 -3.63
CA PRO A 40 8.61 -3.96 -4.56
C PRO A 40 8.26 -4.55 -5.91
N VAL A 41 9.21 -4.51 -6.84
CA VAL A 41 9.06 -5.25 -8.08
C VAL A 41 8.99 -6.75 -7.77
N ILE A 42 7.97 -7.42 -8.31
CA ILE A 42 7.82 -8.88 -8.21
C ILE A 42 8.58 -9.48 -9.37
N LYS A 43 9.73 -10.10 -9.09
CA LYS A 43 10.57 -10.89 -10.01
C LYS A 43 10.77 -10.27 -11.41
N TRP A 44 11.85 -9.50 -11.55
CA TRP A 44 12.27 -8.92 -12.82
C TRP A 44 12.71 -9.93 -13.88
N ASP A 45 13.11 -11.13 -13.46
CA ASP A 45 13.69 -12.19 -14.27
C ASP A 45 12.69 -13.32 -14.60
N ASP A 46 11.41 -13.17 -14.25
CA ASP A 46 10.38 -14.15 -14.58
C ASP A 46 9.86 -13.96 -16.02
N PRO A 47 10.16 -14.88 -16.96
CA PRO A 47 9.77 -14.72 -18.36
C PRO A 47 8.25 -14.72 -18.56
N ASP A 48 7.48 -15.43 -17.73
CA ASP A 48 6.01 -15.44 -17.85
C ASP A 48 5.38 -14.12 -17.44
N MET A 49 6.04 -13.34 -16.58
CA MET A 49 5.56 -12.03 -16.15
C MET A 49 6.09 -10.90 -17.03
N ARG A 50 7.28 -11.07 -17.62
CA ARG A 50 8.08 -9.99 -18.20
C ARG A 50 8.18 -10.05 -19.72
N GLU A 51 8.11 -11.24 -20.32
CA GLU A 51 8.43 -11.47 -21.74
C GLU A 51 7.29 -12.16 -22.52
N ASN A 52 6.73 -13.24 -21.98
CA ASN A 52 5.71 -14.06 -22.65
C ASN A 52 4.35 -13.36 -22.62
N GLU A 53 3.98 -12.67 -23.70
CA GLU A 53 2.71 -11.91 -23.76
C GLU A 53 1.44 -12.76 -23.66
N ASP A 54 1.53 -14.04 -24.03
CA ASP A 54 0.43 -15.00 -23.98
C ASP A 54 0.23 -15.58 -22.57
N SER A 55 1.18 -15.35 -21.66
CA SER A 55 1.07 -15.78 -20.28
C SER A 55 -0.07 -15.06 -19.54
N PRO A 56 -0.86 -15.77 -18.72
CA PRO A 56 -1.84 -15.13 -17.85
C PRO A 56 -1.19 -14.18 -16.82
N TYR A 57 0.10 -14.36 -16.53
CA TYR A 57 0.87 -13.54 -15.58
C TYR A 57 1.57 -12.34 -16.22
N PHE A 58 1.51 -12.20 -17.55
CA PHE A 58 2.20 -11.11 -18.24
C PHE A 58 1.65 -9.76 -17.80
N ILE A 59 2.48 -8.94 -17.16
CA ILE A 59 2.01 -7.75 -16.45
C ILE A 59 1.75 -6.54 -17.38
N GLY A 60 2.07 -6.64 -18.67
CA GLY A 60 1.77 -5.65 -19.71
C GLY A 60 3.00 -5.00 -20.38
N LYS A 61 2.78 -4.03 -21.26
CA LYS A 61 3.81 -3.31 -22.02
C LYS A 61 3.97 -1.88 -21.52
N TYR A 62 5.18 -1.34 -21.66
CA TYR A 62 5.50 0.06 -21.26
C TYR A 62 4.96 1.11 -22.22
N ALA A 63 4.71 0.74 -23.48
CA ALA A 63 4.21 1.66 -24.49
C ALA A 63 2.72 1.44 -24.74
N SER A 64 2.02 2.54 -25.00
CA SER A 64 0.67 2.55 -25.55
C SER A 64 0.71 3.30 -26.88
N MET A 65 0.06 2.76 -27.91
CA MET A 65 0.03 3.34 -29.26
C MET A 65 -1.23 4.16 -29.54
N ASP A 66 -2.25 4.03 -28.69
CA ASP A 66 -3.55 4.71 -28.84
C ASP A 66 -3.75 5.87 -27.84
N GLY A 67 -2.73 6.18 -27.04
CA GLY A 67 -2.76 7.25 -26.04
C GLY A 67 -3.42 6.86 -24.71
N SER A 68 -3.91 5.63 -24.57
CA SER A 68 -4.38 5.09 -23.28
C SER A 68 -3.21 4.81 -22.33
N ILE A 69 -3.51 4.53 -21.06
CA ILE A 69 -2.49 4.05 -20.13
C ILE A 69 -1.87 2.74 -20.63
N PRO A 70 -0.52 2.63 -20.67
CA PRO A 70 0.16 1.39 -21.01
C PRO A 70 -0.32 0.21 -20.16
N THR A 71 -0.46 -0.96 -20.80
CA THR A 71 -0.98 -2.17 -20.12
C THR A 71 -0.12 -2.60 -18.93
N ARG A 72 1.16 -2.19 -18.87
CA ARG A 72 2.01 -2.34 -17.67
C ARG A 72 1.32 -1.84 -16.41
N TYR A 73 0.51 -0.78 -16.52
CA TYR A 73 -0.13 -0.13 -15.38
C TYR A 73 -1.62 -0.45 -15.27
N SER A 74 -2.33 -0.56 -16.40
CA SER A 74 -3.80 -0.76 -16.41
C SER A 74 -4.25 -2.23 -16.39
N LYS A 75 -3.41 -3.18 -16.83
CA LYS A 75 -3.81 -4.60 -16.94
C LYS A 75 -3.92 -5.26 -15.57
N ILE A 76 -5.10 -5.71 -15.15
CA ILE A 76 -5.26 -6.52 -13.93
C ILE A 76 -4.70 -7.93 -14.19
N VAL A 77 -3.83 -8.42 -13.31
CA VAL A 77 -3.13 -9.71 -13.49
C VAL A 77 -3.11 -10.54 -12.21
N PRO A 78 -3.20 -11.88 -12.29
CA PRO A 78 -2.88 -12.74 -11.17
C PRO A 78 -1.39 -12.68 -10.84
N ILE A 79 -1.04 -13.05 -9.61
CA ILE A 79 0.33 -13.31 -9.18
C ILE A 79 0.49 -14.82 -8.98
N LYS A 80 1.66 -15.36 -9.39
CA LYS A 80 1.99 -16.77 -9.20
C LYS A 80 1.94 -17.15 -7.71
N GLU A 81 1.45 -18.33 -7.38
CA GLU A 81 1.22 -18.74 -5.98
C GLU A 81 2.51 -18.70 -5.14
N GLU A 82 3.64 -19.07 -5.73
CA GLU A 82 4.96 -19.05 -5.09
C GLU A 82 5.44 -17.63 -4.69
N TYR A 83 4.87 -16.58 -5.29
CA TYR A 83 5.20 -15.19 -5.00
C TYR A 83 4.31 -14.56 -3.94
N LYS A 84 3.09 -15.08 -3.72
CA LYS A 84 2.17 -14.51 -2.73
C LYS A 84 2.76 -14.46 -1.32
N PRO A 85 3.39 -15.52 -0.77
CA PRO A 85 4.00 -15.48 0.56
C PRO A 85 5.08 -14.40 0.72
N ILE A 86 5.75 -14.03 -0.38
CA ILE A 86 6.88 -13.12 -0.37
C ILE A 86 6.41 -11.65 -0.48
N TYR A 87 5.44 -11.37 -1.35
CA TYR A 87 5.13 -10.00 -1.73
C TYR A 87 3.78 -9.48 -1.23
N THR A 88 2.78 -10.34 -1.08
CA THR A 88 1.40 -9.88 -0.86
C THR A 88 0.75 -10.44 0.39
N SER A 89 1.19 -11.61 0.88
CA SER A 89 0.58 -12.26 2.03
C SER A 89 0.71 -11.41 3.31
N PRO A 90 -0.41 -11.10 3.99
CA PRO A 90 -0.36 -10.36 5.25
C PRO A 90 0.36 -11.16 6.34
N VAL A 91 0.25 -12.50 6.31
CA VAL A 91 0.84 -13.42 7.30
C VAL A 91 2.34 -13.17 7.49
N TYR A 92 3.07 -12.85 6.42
CA TYR A 92 4.53 -12.65 6.46
C TYR A 92 4.95 -11.19 6.47
N SER A 93 4.00 -10.25 6.43
CA SER A 93 4.27 -8.83 6.35
C SER A 93 4.44 -8.21 7.74
N ILE A 94 5.51 -7.44 7.94
CA ILE A 94 5.78 -6.68 9.17
C ILE A 94 6.27 -5.28 8.76
N PRO A 95 5.71 -4.17 9.30
CA PRO A 95 6.02 -2.81 8.86
C PRO A 95 7.32 -2.26 9.47
N LEU A 96 8.43 -3.00 9.38
CA LEU A 96 9.71 -2.67 10.05
C LEU A 96 10.23 -1.27 9.70
N PHE A 97 10.17 -0.88 8.42
CA PHE A 97 10.60 0.44 8.00
C PHE A 97 9.73 1.55 8.63
N LYS A 98 8.41 1.35 8.69
CA LYS A 98 7.48 2.35 9.21
C LYS A 98 7.52 2.47 10.74
N LEU A 99 7.83 1.39 11.45
CA LEU A 99 8.10 1.45 12.89
C LEU A 99 9.23 2.43 13.23
N VAL A 100 10.13 2.70 12.28
CA VAL A 100 11.23 3.68 12.44
C VAL A 100 10.90 5.01 11.76
N TYR A 101 10.36 4.98 10.54
CA TYR A 101 10.31 6.13 9.63
C TYR A 101 8.91 6.61 9.25
N ASN A 102 7.83 6.17 9.91
CA ASN A 102 6.45 6.59 9.56
C ASN A 102 6.26 8.12 9.52
N ARG A 103 6.89 8.84 10.46
CA ARG A 103 6.85 10.31 10.52
C ARG A 103 7.95 11.00 9.69
N SER A 104 8.78 10.23 8.99
CA SER A 104 9.93 10.73 8.23
C SER A 104 9.70 10.64 6.73
N VAL A 105 9.34 9.46 6.23
CA VAL A 105 9.25 9.19 4.78
C VAL A 105 7.92 8.50 4.47
N ILE A 106 7.15 9.08 3.55
CA ILE A 106 5.94 8.44 3.02
C ILE A 106 6.36 7.30 2.08
N THR A 107 6.04 6.06 2.41
CA THR A 107 6.38 4.90 1.57
C THR A 107 5.17 4.41 0.78
N THR A 108 5.36 4.10 -0.51
CA THR A 108 4.31 3.63 -1.42
C THR A 108 4.69 2.33 -2.13
N HIS A 109 3.72 1.75 -2.84
CA HIS A 109 3.96 0.65 -3.76
C HIS A 109 4.87 1.07 -4.92
N HIS A 110 5.54 0.11 -5.54
CA HIS A 110 6.21 0.34 -6.81
C HIS A 110 5.15 0.70 -7.86
N TRP A 111 5.49 1.57 -8.81
CA TRP A 111 4.57 2.07 -9.83
C TRP A 111 4.03 0.96 -10.77
N GLU A 112 4.53 -0.28 -10.71
CA GLU A 112 3.93 -1.42 -11.41
C GLU A 112 2.69 -1.99 -10.71
N TRP A 113 2.51 -1.69 -9.42
CA TRP A 113 1.56 -2.34 -8.52
C TRP A 113 0.55 -1.33 -7.99
N ASP A 114 -0.27 -0.83 -8.91
CA ASP A 114 -1.52 -0.13 -8.60
C ASP A 114 -2.37 -0.90 -7.57
N SER A 115 -3.15 -0.18 -6.77
CA SER A 115 -4.02 -0.78 -5.76
C SER A 115 -5.02 -1.79 -6.34
N TYR A 116 -5.41 -1.64 -7.61
CA TYR A 116 -6.32 -2.57 -8.33
C TYR A 116 -5.58 -3.58 -9.24
N LYS A 117 -4.24 -3.57 -9.28
CA LYS A 117 -3.45 -4.33 -10.26
C LYS A 117 -3.56 -5.84 -10.08
N ILE A 118 -3.57 -6.31 -8.83
CA ILE A 118 -3.47 -7.74 -8.53
C ILE A 118 -4.87 -8.31 -8.42
N LYS A 119 -5.19 -9.21 -9.34
CA LYS A 119 -6.51 -9.84 -9.43
C LYS A 119 -6.91 -10.48 -8.10
N GLY A 120 -8.05 -10.06 -7.54
CA GLY A 120 -8.62 -10.61 -6.30
C GLY A 120 -7.85 -10.25 -5.04
N GLN A 121 -7.05 -9.18 -5.06
CA GLN A 121 -6.32 -8.70 -3.87
C GLN A 121 -6.57 -7.22 -3.55
N THR A 122 -7.51 -6.55 -4.21
CA THR A 122 -7.82 -5.14 -3.91
C THR A 122 -8.32 -4.96 -2.48
N GLY A 123 -9.11 -5.91 -1.95
CA GLY A 123 -9.52 -5.91 -0.54
C GLY A 123 -8.35 -6.02 0.42
N GLU A 124 -7.51 -7.04 0.28
CA GLU A 124 -6.30 -7.20 1.11
C GLU A 124 -5.37 -5.99 1.01
N ARG A 125 -5.20 -5.44 -0.19
CA ARG A 125 -4.45 -4.21 -0.46
C ARG A 125 -5.02 -3.05 0.34
N ARG A 126 -6.33 -2.81 0.25
CA ARG A 126 -7.03 -1.74 0.98
C ARG A 126 -6.83 -1.86 2.49
N LEU A 127 -6.92 -3.06 3.05
CA LEU A 127 -6.68 -3.29 4.47
C LEU A 127 -5.22 -2.96 4.85
N LYS A 128 -4.24 -3.38 4.03
CA LYS A 128 -2.82 -3.08 4.23
C LYS A 128 -2.52 -1.59 4.14
N GLU A 129 -3.16 -0.87 3.23
CA GLU A 129 -3.05 0.59 3.08
C GLU A 129 -3.41 1.30 4.39
N TYR A 130 -4.55 0.96 5.01
CA TYR A 130 -4.92 1.52 6.33
C TYR A 130 -4.01 1.03 7.45
N LEU A 131 -3.76 -0.29 7.53
CA LEU A 131 -2.97 -0.87 8.61
C LEU A 131 -1.57 -0.24 8.68
N TYR A 132 -0.92 -0.06 7.54
CA TYR A 132 0.44 0.45 7.49
C TYR A 132 0.54 1.92 7.10
N ASN A 133 -0.56 2.68 7.00
CA ASN A 133 -0.49 4.07 6.53
C ASN A 133 0.28 4.17 5.20
N THR A 134 -0.12 3.34 4.23
CA THR A 134 0.45 3.29 2.88
C THR A 134 -0.53 3.92 1.90
N PRO A 135 -0.15 5.02 1.21
CA PRO A 135 -1.01 5.66 0.22
C PRO A 135 -1.47 4.69 -0.87
N PRO A 136 -2.76 4.69 -1.24
CA PRO A 136 -3.20 3.97 -2.41
C PRO A 136 -2.54 4.55 -3.66
N LEU A 137 -2.24 3.69 -4.63
CA LEU A 137 -1.56 4.04 -5.88
C LEU A 137 -2.52 3.83 -7.04
N PHE A 138 -2.73 4.88 -7.84
CA PHE A 138 -3.66 4.86 -8.96
C PHE A 138 -3.00 5.36 -10.26
N HIS A 139 -3.23 4.64 -11.36
CA HIS A 139 -2.98 5.10 -12.72
C HIS A 139 -4.31 5.45 -13.37
N LEU A 140 -4.49 6.73 -13.71
CA LEU A 140 -5.77 7.25 -14.15
C LEU A 140 -5.71 7.80 -15.58
N ASP A 141 -6.55 7.23 -16.43
CA ASP A 141 -7.03 7.81 -17.68
C ASP A 141 -8.57 7.85 -17.63
N GLU A 142 -9.22 8.29 -18.69
CA GLU A 142 -10.69 8.38 -18.71
C GLU A 142 -11.35 7.02 -18.44
N ALA A 143 -10.80 5.93 -18.98
CA ALA A 143 -11.36 4.59 -18.85
C ALA A 143 -11.19 4.05 -17.42
N ASN A 144 -9.98 4.11 -16.86
CA ASN A 144 -9.68 3.67 -15.50
C ASN A 144 -10.40 4.54 -14.46
N TRP A 145 -10.51 5.85 -14.70
CA TRP A 145 -11.31 6.73 -13.85
C TRP A 145 -12.77 6.31 -13.86
N LYS A 146 -13.40 6.10 -15.03
CA LYS A 146 -14.79 5.64 -15.11
C LYS A 146 -15.00 4.32 -14.37
N LEU A 147 -14.03 3.41 -14.42
CA LEU A 147 -14.08 2.11 -13.77
C LEU A 147 -14.00 2.22 -12.23
N HIS A 148 -13.09 3.04 -11.70
CA HIS A 148 -12.75 3.04 -10.28
C HIS A 148 -13.24 4.27 -9.48
N GLN A 149 -13.73 5.33 -10.14
CA GLN A 149 -14.06 6.61 -9.48
C GLN A 149 -15.00 6.48 -8.28
N ALA A 150 -15.97 5.56 -8.33
CA ALA A 150 -16.95 5.39 -7.27
C ALA A 150 -16.28 4.87 -5.99
N ASP A 151 -15.44 3.83 -6.11
CA ASP A 151 -14.67 3.29 -4.98
C ASP A 151 -13.56 4.25 -4.54
N ILE A 152 -12.79 4.83 -5.48
CA ILE A 152 -11.75 5.83 -5.14
C ILE A 152 -12.38 6.96 -4.33
N THR A 153 -13.46 7.57 -4.81
CA THR A 153 -14.10 8.69 -4.11
C THR A 153 -14.68 8.28 -2.76
N ALA A 154 -15.28 7.09 -2.67
CA ALA A 154 -15.81 6.59 -1.40
C ALA A 154 -14.70 6.34 -0.39
N ASN A 155 -13.61 5.67 -0.79
CA ASN A 155 -12.47 5.38 0.06
C ASN A 155 -11.73 6.65 0.51
N MET A 156 -11.52 7.60 -0.41
CA MET A 156 -10.76 8.83 -0.12
C MET A 156 -11.39 9.69 0.98
N LYS A 157 -12.70 9.58 1.22
CA LYS A 157 -13.39 10.23 2.36
C LYS A 157 -12.90 9.72 3.72
N ASN A 158 -12.52 8.45 3.80
CA ASN A 158 -11.97 7.84 5.02
C ASN A 158 -10.44 7.89 5.02
N TRP A 159 -9.80 7.65 3.88
CA TRP A 159 -8.34 7.60 3.74
C TRP A 159 -7.69 8.95 4.07
N THR A 160 -8.20 10.04 3.50
CA THR A 160 -7.58 11.37 3.66
C THR A 160 -7.48 11.82 5.11
N PRO A 161 -8.57 11.83 5.91
CA PRO A 161 -8.47 12.23 7.32
C PRO A 161 -7.67 11.22 8.15
N PHE A 162 -7.72 9.93 7.84
CA PHE A 162 -6.89 8.92 8.50
C PHE A 162 -5.40 9.20 8.29
N GLN A 163 -4.96 9.36 7.04
CA GLN A 163 -3.56 9.58 6.69
C GLN A 163 -3.03 10.89 7.29
N GLN A 164 -3.83 11.96 7.26
CA GLN A 164 -3.47 13.24 7.87
C GLN A 164 -3.19 13.13 9.36
N GLU A 165 -3.90 12.25 10.06
CA GLU A 165 -3.62 11.96 11.47
C GLU A 165 -2.40 11.05 11.62
N ALA A 166 -2.34 9.94 10.87
CA ALA A 166 -1.25 8.97 10.97
C ALA A 166 0.13 9.59 10.70
N LEU A 167 0.23 10.59 9.82
CA LEU A 167 1.48 11.31 9.52
C LEU A 167 1.95 12.24 10.65
N ARG A 168 1.11 12.55 11.65
CA ARG A 168 1.51 13.35 12.82
C ARG A 168 2.23 12.53 13.87
N HIS A 169 2.12 11.21 13.78
CA HIS A 169 2.53 10.29 14.83
C HIS A 169 3.57 9.29 14.33
N GLU A 170 4.40 8.82 15.25
CA GLU A 170 5.23 7.64 15.01
C GLU A 170 4.34 6.40 15.01
N MET A 171 4.67 5.39 14.21
CA MET A 171 4.07 4.06 14.37
C MET A 171 4.75 3.39 15.57
N THR A 172 4.09 3.40 16.71
CA THR A 172 4.66 3.03 18.01
C THR A 172 4.59 1.53 18.28
N ASN A 173 3.70 0.81 17.60
CA ASN A 173 3.50 -0.62 17.83
C ASN A 173 2.97 -1.35 16.60
N PHE A 174 3.32 -2.63 16.49
CA PHE A 174 2.72 -3.61 15.59
C PHE A 174 2.57 -4.95 16.31
N GLN A 175 1.41 -5.59 16.17
CA GLN A 175 1.16 -6.90 16.74
C GLN A 175 0.15 -7.71 15.92
N THR A 176 0.25 -9.03 16.01
CA THR A 176 -0.79 -9.97 15.54
C THR A 176 -1.70 -10.32 16.72
N LEU A 177 -3.02 -10.31 16.51
CA LEU A 177 -4.02 -10.54 17.55
C LEU A 177 -4.57 -11.98 17.54
N ASP A 178 -4.23 -12.76 16.52
CA ASP A 178 -4.59 -14.16 16.35
C ASP A 178 -3.35 -15.04 16.11
N THR A 179 -3.52 -16.36 16.20
CA THR A 179 -2.44 -17.33 15.95
C THR A 179 -2.07 -17.45 14.47
N ASP A 180 -3.03 -17.19 13.59
CA ASP A 180 -2.87 -17.31 12.14
C ASP A 180 -2.22 -16.06 11.53
N ARG A 181 -2.02 -15.00 12.34
CA ARG A 181 -1.44 -13.71 11.96
C ARG A 181 -2.26 -12.95 10.91
N LEU A 182 -3.54 -13.30 10.77
CA LEU A 182 -4.50 -12.68 9.85
C LEU A 182 -5.26 -11.53 10.49
N VAL A 183 -5.16 -11.36 11.81
CA VAL A 183 -5.67 -10.17 12.50
C VAL A 183 -4.48 -9.38 13.01
N GLN A 184 -4.28 -8.20 12.46
CA GLN A 184 -3.09 -7.38 12.73
C GLN A 184 -3.48 -6.03 13.25
N LYS A 185 -2.67 -5.46 14.14
CA LYS A 185 -2.89 -4.16 14.74
C LYS A 185 -1.64 -3.29 14.64
N THR A 186 -1.84 -2.03 14.28
CA THR A 186 -0.84 -0.96 14.42
C THR A 186 -1.35 0.13 15.34
N GLU A 187 -0.41 0.79 16.02
CA GLU A 187 -0.67 1.97 16.84
C GLU A 187 0.21 3.12 16.34
N PHE A 188 -0.39 4.31 16.31
CA PHE A 188 0.24 5.56 15.92
C PHE A 188 0.09 6.54 17.08
N GLY A 189 1.18 6.78 17.82
CA GLY A 189 1.11 7.54 19.07
C GLY A 189 0.22 6.86 20.11
N SER A 190 -0.54 7.65 20.87
CA SER A 190 -1.47 7.15 21.91
C SER A 190 -2.92 6.99 21.42
N ASP A 191 -3.30 7.70 20.35
CA ASP A 191 -4.70 8.01 20.09
C ASP A 191 -5.25 7.36 18.82
N LEU A 192 -4.37 6.92 17.91
CA LEU A 192 -4.74 6.30 16.65
C LEU A 192 -4.28 4.85 16.62
N GLN A 193 -5.21 3.93 16.37
CA GLN A 193 -4.93 2.52 16.13
C GLN A 193 -5.73 2.00 14.94
N VAL A 194 -5.17 1.02 14.24
CA VAL A 194 -5.85 0.29 13.17
C VAL A 194 -5.76 -1.18 13.48
N ILE A 195 -6.88 -1.89 13.41
CA ILE A 195 -6.94 -3.34 13.45
C ILE A 195 -7.50 -3.83 12.12
N ALA A 196 -6.73 -4.59 11.35
CA ALA A 196 -7.16 -5.19 10.09
C ALA A 196 -7.39 -6.69 10.28
N ASN A 197 -8.55 -7.17 9.85
CA ASN A 197 -8.92 -8.58 9.80
C ASN A 197 -8.88 -9.05 8.34
N PHE A 198 -7.80 -9.74 7.98
CA PHE A 198 -7.61 -10.35 6.67
C PHE A 198 -8.28 -11.73 6.56
N SER A 199 -8.79 -12.28 7.66
CA SER A 199 -9.39 -13.62 7.68
C SER A 199 -10.82 -13.62 7.12
N SER A 200 -11.32 -14.82 6.85
CA SER A 200 -12.71 -15.07 6.42
C SER A 200 -13.69 -15.22 7.59
N LYS A 201 -13.28 -14.84 8.81
CA LYS A 201 -14.10 -14.96 10.02
C LYS A 201 -14.08 -13.66 10.81
N ASP A 202 -15.18 -13.37 11.47
CA ASP A 202 -15.25 -12.26 12.40
C ASP A 202 -14.29 -12.47 13.58
N PHE A 203 -13.55 -11.43 13.93
CA PHE A 203 -12.65 -11.44 15.07
C PHE A 203 -13.29 -10.70 16.26
N GLN A 204 -13.29 -11.34 17.42
CA GLN A 204 -13.81 -10.76 18.65
C GLN A 204 -12.67 -10.07 19.40
N SER A 205 -12.64 -8.73 19.38
CA SER A 205 -11.78 -7.96 20.29
C SER A 205 -12.50 -7.73 21.62
N GLU A 206 -11.77 -7.30 22.66
CA GLU A 206 -12.35 -7.03 23.99
C GLU A 206 -13.52 -6.04 23.98
N LYS A 207 -13.58 -5.15 22.98
CA LYS A 207 -14.56 -4.06 22.90
C LYS A 207 -15.56 -4.21 21.77
N LEU A 208 -15.16 -4.84 20.65
CA LEU A 208 -15.90 -4.81 19.39
C LEU A 208 -15.63 -6.06 18.55
N THR A 209 -16.64 -6.47 17.78
CA THR A 209 -16.47 -7.41 16.65
C THR A 209 -15.83 -6.68 15.48
N ILE A 210 -14.80 -7.28 14.90
CA ILE A 210 -14.15 -6.82 13.67
C ILE A 210 -14.54 -7.83 12.57
N PRO A 211 -15.47 -7.48 11.66
CA PRO A 211 -15.91 -8.39 10.62
C PRO A 211 -14.77 -8.97 9.80
N ALA A 212 -14.98 -10.14 9.19
CA ALA A 212 -14.09 -10.64 8.14
C ALA A 212 -13.80 -9.55 7.09
N HIS A 213 -12.60 -9.57 6.51
CA HIS A 213 -12.20 -8.66 5.43
C HIS A 213 -12.48 -7.17 5.70
N SER A 214 -12.18 -6.71 6.93
CA SER A 214 -12.43 -5.34 7.36
C SER A 214 -11.29 -4.75 8.18
N ALA A 215 -11.23 -3.42 8.25
CA ALA A 215 -10.35 -2.69 9.16
C ALA A 215 -11.14 -1.76 10.08
N LEU A 216 -10.84 -1.84 11.37
CA LEU A 216 -11.31 -0.93 12.38
C LEU A 216 -10.24 0.13 12.64
N ILE A 217 -10.60 1.39 12.43
CA ILE A 217 -9.79 2.55 12.79
C ILE A 217 -10.40 3.16 14.06
N SER A 218 -9.61 3.30 15.11
CA SER A 218 -10.00 4.06 16.30
C SER A 218 -9.07 5.26 16.43
N ASN A 219 -9.63 6.45 16.40
CA ASN A 219 -8.92 7.72 16.53
C ASN A 219 -9.60 8.57 17.60
N ASN A 220 -8.94 8.78 18.74
CA ASN A 220 -9.49 9.57 19.85
C ASN A 220 -10.90 9.09 20.27
N GLY A 221 -11.11 7.78 20.30
CA GLY A 221 -12.40 7.16 20.62
C GLY A 221 -13.43 7.15 19.48
N LYS A 222 -13.24 7.91 18.39
CA LYS A 222 -14.06 7.77 17.19
C LYS A 222 -13.69 6.49 16.45
N ILE A 223 -14.68 5.67 16.14
CA ILE A 223 -14.51 4.42 15.40
C ILE A 223 -14.95 4.61 13.95
N THR A 224 -14.18 4.08 13.01
CA THR A 224 -14.52 3.99 11.59
C THR A 224 -14.22 2.58 11.10
N MET A 225 -15.20 1.93 10.48
CA MET A 225 -15.05 0.60 9.91
C MET A 225 -14.89 0.71 8.40
N ILE A 226 -13.88 0.05 7.86
CA ILE A 226 -13.62 -0.09 6.42
C ILE A 226 -13.91 -1.54 6.05
N SER A 227 -15.02 -1.79 5.33
CA SER A 227 -15.30 -3.11 4.75
C SER A 227 -14.71 -3.19 3.34
N THR A 228 -14.25 -4.38 2.97
CA THR A 228 -13.74 -4.67 1.63
C THR A 228 -14.57 -5.72 0.87
N ASP A 229 -15.75 -6.11 1.39
CA ASP A 229 -16.59 -7.18 0.84
C ASP A 229 -17.15 -6.91 -0.55
N ASN A 230 -17.16 -5.63 -0.97
CA ASN A 230 -17.64 -5.19 -2.28
C ASN A 230 -16.51 -4.92 -3.28
N LEU A 231 -15.26 -5.24 -2.92
CA LEU A 231 -14.12 -5.16 -3.81
C LEU A 231 -13.95 -6.52 -4.55
N ASP A 232 -13.33 -6.47 -5.71
CA ASP A 232 -13.15 -7.54 -6.70
C ASP A 232 -12.55 -8.86 -6.19
#